data_AF-T0F969-F1
#
_entry.id   AF-T0F969-F1
#
_cell.length_a   1.000
_cell.length_b   1.000
_cell.length_c   1.000
_cell.angle_alpha   90.00
_cell.angle_beta   90.00
_cell.angle_gamma   90.00
#
_symmetry.space_group_name_H-M   'P 1'
#
loop_
_entity.id
_entity.type
_entity.pdbx_description
1 polymer ?
#
loop_
_entity_poly.entity_id
_entity_poly.type
_entity_poly.pdbx_seq_one_letter_code
_entity_poly.pdbx_strand_id
1 'polypeptide(L)'
;MSQETEEVKKQVSCRNCGSLIPADSDKCVFCGSYQVAGRVPVIKFFSESRFFRRVILYPVSLLSAIGIPIFYFSTSMIFPDKTWVFVFSFFGFLFCLFGYISEWIFMHKARGEAKDFRQGFFEWQKKLFDRSPSLSYAGMFLFVCVPLIDWVNPIPFSLTSSAIWTILLIFLIKILFPLF
;
A
#
# COMPACT_ATOMS: atom_id res chain seq x y z
N MET A 1 51.09 -2.14 17.96
CA MET A 1 50.01 -1.22 17.56
C MET A 1 49.48 -1.69 16.23
N SER A 2 48.46 -2.56 16.24
CA SER A 2 47.80 -3.05 15.04
C SER A 2 46.86 -1.97 14.52
N GLN A 3 47.13 -1.48 13.31
CA GLN A 3 46.24 -0.61 12.55
C GLN A 3 45.00 -1.43 12.19
N GLU A 4 43.94 -1.33 12.99
CA GLU A 4 42.60 -1.71 12.58
C GLU A 4 42.23 -0.81 11.40
N THR A 5 42.34 -1.38 10.20
CA THR A 5 41.88 -0.74 8.99
C THR A 5 40.36 -0.74 9.10
N GLU A 6 39.76 0.40 9.43
CA GLU A 6 38.31 0.59 9.26
C GLU A 6 38.01 0.29 7.80
N GLU A 7 37.54 -0.93 7.52
CA GLU A 7 36.90 -1.26 6.25
C GLU A 7 35.74 -0.29 6.12
N VAL A 8 35.94 0.75 5.30
CA VAL A 8 34.90 1.67 4.88
C VAL A 8 33.85 0.82 4.17
N LYS A 9 32.87 0.33 4.94
CA LYS A 9 31.78 -0.53 4.44
C LYS A 9 31.12 0.22 3.30
N LYS A 10 31.41 -0.22 2.08
CA LYS A 10 30.91 0.41 0.86
C LYS A 10 29.39 0.44 0.95
N GLN A 11 28.81 1.64 1.00
CA GLN A 11 27.37 1.80 1.04
C GLN A 11 26.83 1.92 -0.40
N VAL A 12 25.73 1.25 -0.67
CA VAL A 12 25.03 1.29 -1.97
C VAL A 12 23.59 1.73 -1.76
N SER A 13 22.99 2.39 -2.76
CA SER A 13 21.58 2.76 -2.70
C SER A 13 20.70 1.55 -3.03
N CYS A 14 19.68 1.32 -2.20
CA CYS A 14 18.68 0.29 -2.41
C CYS A 14 17.89 0.55 -3.70
N ARG A 15 17.82 -0.44 -4.58
CA ARG A 15 17.13 -0.33 -5.88
C ARG A 15 15.62 -0.02 -5.78
N ASN A 16 15.02 -0.33 -4.63
CA ASN A 16 13.58 -0.22 -4.44
C ASN A 16 13.15 1.06 -3.72
N CYS A 17 13.83 1.39 -2.63
CA CYS A 17 13.44 2.51 -1.76
C CYS A 17 14.48 3.64 -1.73
N GLY A 18 15.66 3.48 -2.35
CA GLY A 18 16.71 4.49 -2.44
C GLY A 18 17.56 4.66 -1.18
N SER A 19 17.27 3.95 -0.08
CA SER A 19 18.01 4.05 1.18
C SER A 19 19.45 3.55 1.02
N LEU A 20 20.39 4.14 1.77
CA LEU A 20 21.77 3.67 1.83
C LEU A 20 21.86 2.40 2.68
N ILE A 21 22.43 1.34 2.12
CA ILE A 21 22.61 0.03 2.76
C ILE A 21 24.04 -0.47 2.58
N PRO A 22 24.54 -1.35 3.47
CA PRO A 22 25.84 -1.99 3.26
C PRO A 22 25.84 -2.80 1.96
N ALA A 23 26.94 -2.74 1.18
CA ALA A 23 27.08 -3.46 -0.08
C ALA A 23 26.89 -4.98 0.06
N ASP A 24 27.27 -5.54 1.20
CA ASP A 24 27.20 -6.98 1.48
C ASP A 24 25.80 -7.43 1.95
N SER A 25 24.82 -6.51 2.03
CA SER A 25 23.49 -6.81 2.51
C SER A 25 22.60 -7.40 1.41
N ASP A 26 22.22 -8.68 1.57
CA ASP A 26 21.32 -9.37 0.64
C ASP A 26 19.92 -8.73 0.55
N LYS A 27 19.46 -8.11 1.64
CA LYS A 27 18.15 -7.46 1.76
C LYS A 27 18.27 -6.07 2.35
N CYS A 28 17.47 -5.14 1.84
CA CYS A 28 17.36 -3.83 2.45
C CYS A 28 16.71 -3.91 3.84
N VAL A 29 17.40 -3.42 4.87
CA VAL A 29 16.89 -3.37 6.25
C VAL A 29 15.62 -2.53 6.38
N PHE A 30 15.44 -1.53 5.51
CA PHE A 30 14.32 -0.60 5.59
C PHE A 30 13.07 -1.07 4.84
N CYS A 31 13.22 -1.52 3.59
CA CYS A 31 12.09 -1.94 2.75
C CYS A 31 11.98 -3.46 2.55
N GLY A 32 12.91 -4.25 3.10
CA GLY A 32 12.92 -5.71 3.00
C GLY A 32 13.27 -6.28 1.63
N SER A 33 13.45 -5.45 0.59
CA SER A 33 13.67 -5.92 -0.78
C SER A 33 15.07 -6.50 -0.99
N TYR A 34 15.14 -7.56 -1.80
CA TYR A 34 16.41 -8.21 -2.14
C TYR A 34 17.22 -7.36 -3.14
N GLN A 35 18.54 -7.33 -2.97
CA GLN A 35 19.44 -6.51 -3.79
C GLN A 35 20.30 -7.33 -4.76
N VAL A 36 20.40 -8.65 -4.55
CA VAL A 36 21.24 -9.55 -5.33
C VAL A 36 20.56 -9.91 -6.66
N ALA A 37 21.27 -9.73 -7.77
CA ALA A 37 20.79 -10.16 -9.09
C ALA A 37 20.79 -11.70 -9.19
N GLY A 38 19.66 -12.29 -9.61
CA GLY A 38 19.57 -13.71 -9.96
C GLY A 38 19.09 -14.70 -8.88
N ARG A 39 18.84 -14.26 -7.63
CA ARG A 39 18.36 -15.15 -6.54
C ARG A 39 16.90 -14.96 -6.12
N VAL A 40 16.15 -14.09 -6.79
CA VAL A 40 14.79 -13.73 -6.36
C VAL A 40 13.76 -14.31 -7.33
N PRO A 41 12.77 -15.10 -6.85
CA PRO A 41 11.67 -15.56 -7.69
C PRO A 41 10.95 -14.39 -8.34
N VAL A 42 10.54 -14.53 -9.60
CA VAL A 42 9.89 -13.47 -10.40
C VAL A 42 8.69 -12.85 -9.68
N ILE A 43 7.83 -13.68 -9.07
CA ILE A 43 6.66 -13.22 -8.31
C ILE A 43 7.08 -12.32 -7.14
N LYS A 44 8.15 -12.70 -6.45
CA LYS A 44 8.68 -11.97 -5.31
C LYS A 44 9.28 -10.63 -5.75
N PHE A 45 10.00 -10.61 -6.87
CA PHE A 45 10.51 -9.39 -7.49
C PHE A 45 9.39 -8.40 -7.84
N PHE A 46 8.30 -8.85 -8.46
CA PHE A 46 7.15 -7.98 -8.76
C PHE A 46 6.44 -7.46 -7.52
N SER A 47 6.30 -8.32 -6.49
CA SER A 47 5.69 -7.92 -5.22
C SER A 47 6.54 -6.90 -4.45
N GLU A 48 7.86 -6.95 -4.62
CA GLU A 48 8.82 -6.06 -3.96
C GLU A 48 9.07 -4.76 -4.74
N SER A 49 8.91 -4.76 -6.06
CA SER A 49 9.13 -3.59 -6.92
C SER A 49 8.12 -2.46 -6.67
N ARG A 50 8.60 -1.35 -6.11
CA ARG A 50 7.83 -0.12 -5.94
C ARG A 50 7.35 0.47 -7.26
N PHE A 51 8.18 0.40 -8.30
CA PHE A 51 7.81 0.87 -9.64
C PHE A 51 6.57 0.12 -10.13
N PHE A 52 6.59 -1.22 -10.05
CA PHE A 52 5.45 -2.04 -10.46
C PHE A 52 4.18 -1.66 -9.68
N ARG A 53 4.27 -1.53 -8.35
CA ARG A 53 3.10 -1.18 -7.52
C ARG A 53 2.52 0.18 -7.88
N ARG A 54 3.37 1.22 -7.97
CA ARG A 54 2.94 2.61 -8.14
C ARG A 54 2.52 2.96 -9.56
N VAL A 55 3.16 2.35 -10.56
CA VAL A 55 2.97 2.70 -11.99
C VAL A 55 1.99 1.75 -12.67
N ILE A 56 1.94 0.50 -12.23
CA ILE A 56 1.12 -0.53 -12.89
C ILE A 56 -0.03 -0.95 -11.96
N LEU A 57 0.26 -1.55 -10.82
CA LEU A 57 -0.75 -2.22 -9.99
C LEU A 57 -1.87 -1.27 -9.53
N TYR A 58 -1.55 -0.16 -8.86
CA TYR A 58 -2.56 0.75 -8.33
C TYR A 58 -3.32 1.53 -9.42
N PRO A 59 -2.66 2.09 -10.46
CA PRO A 59 -3.36 2.69 -11.60
C PRO A 59 -4.29 1.73 -12.31
N VAL A 60 -3.85 0.49 -12.58
CA VAL A 60 -4.70 -0.52 -13.24
C VAL A 60 -5.90 -0.86 -12.37
N SER A 61 -5.73 -0.96 -11.05
CA SER A 61 -6.85 -1.14 -10.12
C SER A 61 -7.86 0.00 -10.23
N LEU A 62 -7.41 1.26 -10.25
CA LEU A 62 -8.29 2.42 -10.40
C LEU A 62 -8.99 2.43 -11.77
N LEU A 63 -8.26 2.14 -12.84
CA LEU A 63 -8.81 2.05 -14.19
C LEU A 63 -9.87 0.95 -14.27
N SER A 64 -9.64 -0.20 -13.63
CA SER A 64 -10.64 -1.26 -13.56
C SER A 64 -11.87 -0.85 -12.75
N ALA A 65 -11.67 -0.15 -11.62
CA ALA A 65 -12.75 0.34 -10.77
C ALA A 65 -13.69 1.33 -11.49
N ILE A 66 -13.16 2.12 -12.43
CA ILE A 66 -13.95 3.07 -13.21
C ILE A 66 -14.45 2.43 -14.51
N GLY A 67 -13.60 1.67 -15.18
CA GLY A 67 -13.86 1.07 -16.49
C GLY A 67 -14.91 -0.03 -16.45
N ILE A 68 -14.93 -0.87 -15.41
CA ILE A 68 -15.91 -1.96 -15.29
C ILE A 68 -17.35 -1.43 -15.22
N PRO A 69 -17.70 -0.45 -14.35
CA PRO A 69 -19.02 0.16 -14.36
C PRO A 69 -19.38 0.79 -15.71
N ILE A 70 -18.48 1.59 -16.30
CA ILE A 70 -18.75 2.28 -17.56
C ILE A 70 -19.05 1.28 -18.68
N PHE A 71 -18.21 0.25 -18.81
CA PHE A 71 -18.40 -0.82 -19.79
C PHE A 71 -19.69 -1.60 -19.55
N TYR A 72 -19.99 -1.89 -18.28
CA TYR A 72 -21.20 -2.61 -17.89
C TYR A 72 -22.47 -1.83 -18.26
N PHE A 73 -22.53 -0.53 -17.95
CA PHE A 73 -23.67 0.32 -18.26
C PHE A 73 -23.80 0.64 -19.76
N SER A 74 -22.69 0.72 -20.50
CA SER A 74 -22.72 1.02 -21.93
C SER A 74 -23.15 -0.16 -22.80
N THR A 75 -22.84 -1.39 -22.39
CA THR A 75 -23.12 -2.60 -23.18
C THR A 75 -24.47 -3.23 -22.88
N SER A 76 -25.24 -2.69 -21.93
CA SER A 76 -26.55 -3.21 -21.51
C SER A 76 -26.52 -4.71 -21.18
N MET A 77 -25.40 -5.20 -20.63
CA MET A 77 -25.26 -6.59 -20.24
C MET A 77 -26.25 -6.94 -19.11
N ILE A 78 -26.97 -8.04 -19.29
CA ILE A 78 -27.93 -8.54 -18.31
C ILE A 78 -27.15 -9.30 -17.23
N PHE A 79 -26.62 -8.57 -16.25
CA PHE A 79 -26.13 -9.15 -15.00
C PHE A 79 -27.30 -9.23 -14.01
N PRO A 80 -27.47 -10.36 -13.30
CA PRO A 80 -28.60 -10.55 -12.40
C PRO A 80 -28.60 -9.56 -11.23
N ASP A 81 -27.43 -9.07 -10.81
CA ASP A 81 -27.31 -8.18 -9.66
C ASP A 81 -26.25 -7.09 -9.87
N LYS A 82 -26.73 -5.87 -10.14
CA LYS A 82 -25.91 -4.69 -10.42
C LYS A 82 -25.08 -4.23 -9.21
N THR A 83 -25.48 -4.60 -8.00
CA THR A 83 -24.79 -4.15 -6.78
C THR A 83 -23.36 -4.71 -6.70
N TRP A 84 -23.10 -5.90 -7.24
CA TRP A 84 -21.75 -6.47 -7.26
C TRP A 84 -20.77 -5.67 -8.11
N VAL A 85 -21.24 -5.06 -9.20
CA VAL A 85 -20.41 -4.16 -10.03
C VAL A 85 -19.94 -2.97 -9.19
N PHE A 86 -20.83 -2.39 -8.38
CA PHE A 86 -20.48 -1.33 -7.44
C PHE A 86 -19.52 -1.81 -6.34
N VAL A 87 -19.75 -2.99 -5.78
CA VAL A 87 -18.88 -3.58 -4.73
C VAL A 87 -17.45 -3.80 -5.25
N PHE A 88 -17.28 -4.40 -6.43
CA PHE A 88 -15.95 -4.62 -7.01
C PHE A 88 -15.24 -3.30 -7.36
N SER A 89 -16.01 -2.32 -7.85
CA SER A 89 -15.48 -0.99 -8.17
C SER A 89 -15.04 -0.24 -6.92
N PHE A 90 -15.83 -0.31 -5.85
CA PHE A 90 -15.49 0.26 -4.56
C PHE A 90 -14.22 -0.37 -3.99
N PHE A 91 -14.09 -1.69 -4.05
CA PHE A 91 -12.88 -2.39 -3.63
C PHE A 91 -11.64 -1.93 -4.42
N GLY A 92 -11.74 -1.89 -5.76
CA GLY A 92 -10.62 -1.50 -6.63
C GLY A 92 -10.19 -0.04 -6.42
N PHE A 93 -11.16 0.85 -6.17
CA PHE A 93 -10.89 2.25 -5.83
C PHE A 93 -10.16 2.37 -4.48
N LEU A 94 -10.67 1.72 -3.44
CA LEU A 94 -10.03 1.74 -2.11
C LEU A 94 -8.65 1.08 -2.14
N PHE A 95 -8.48 0.00 -2.91
CA PHE A 95 -7.18 -0.68 -3.03
C PHE A 95 -6.13 0.24 -3.63
N CYS A 96 -6.49 1.03 -4.64
CA CYS A 96 -5.64 2.08 -5.18
C CYS A 96 -5.34 3.16 -4.14
N LEU A 97 -6.37 3.71 -3.48
CA LEU A 97 -6.22 4.79 -2.49
C LEU A 97 -5.30 4.37 -1.32
N PHE A 98 -5.59 3.23 -0.69
CA PHE A 98 -4.77 2.68 0.38
C PHE A 98 -3.39 2.26 -0.09
N GLY A 99 -3.27 1.74 -1.32
CA GLY A 99 -2.00 1.40 -1.94
C GLY A 99 -1.06 2.60 -2.06
N TYR A 100 -1.55 3.73 -2.57
CA TYR A 100 -0.73 4.95 -2.69
C TYR A 100 -0.36 5.56 -1.36
N ILE A 101 -1.30 5.62 -0.41
CA ILE A 101 -1.05 6.24 0.89
C ILE A 101 -0.08 5.37 1.70
N SER A 102 -0.26 4.05 1.69
CA SER A 102 0.68 3.14 2.37
C SER A 102 2.07 3.20 1.79
N GLU A 103 2.22 3.24 0.46
CA GLU A 103 3.51 3.49 -0.18
C GLU A 103 4.18 4.76 0.34
N TRP A 104 3.41 5.84 0.50
CA TRP A 104 3.93 7.09 1.02
C TRP A 104 4.38 6.97 2.49
N ILE A 105 3.60 6.26 3.31
CA ILE A 105 3.94 5.97 4.71
C ILE A 105 5.21 5.10 4.80
N PHE A 106 5.32 4.04 3.98
CA PHE A 106 6.50 3.19 3.94
C PHE A 106 7.76 3.95 3.50
N MET A 107 7.62 5.03 2.75
CA MET A 107 8.76 5.88 2.41
C MET A 107 9.31 6.66 3.61
N HIS A 108 8.50 6.99 4.61
CA HIS A 108 9.03 7.57 5.87
C HIS A 108 9.93 6.57 6.59
N LYS A 109 9.56 5.28 6.59
CA LYS A 109 10.42 4.20 7.10
C LYS A 109 11.69 4.03 6.26
N ALA A 110 11.58 4.08 4.93
CA ALA A 110 12.73 3.98 4.03
C ALA A 110 13.76 5.10 4.18
N ARG A 111 13.32 6.30 4.55
CA ARG A 111 14.20 7.46 4.79
C ARG A 111 14.82 7.48 6.18
N GLY A 112 14.48 6.53 7.04
CA GLY A 112 14.88 6.53 8.46
C GLY A 112 14.12 7.53 9.33
N GLU A 113 13.05 8.16 8.81
CA GLU A 113 12.20 9.08 9.58
C GLU A 113 11.27 8.33 10.55
N ALA A 114 11.03 7.04 10.31
CA ALA A 114 10.20 6.19 11.16
C ALA A 114 10.82 4.80 11.34
N LYS A 115 10.72 4.21 12.54
CA LYS A 115 11.18 2.85 12.82
C LYS A 115 10.23 1.81 12.20
N ASP A 116 8.94 2.01 12.41
CA ASP A 116 7.88 1.10 12.01
C ASP A 116 6.79 1.77 11.18
N PHE A 117 5.99 0.97 10.48
CA PHE A 117 4.88 1.46 9.66
C PHE A 117 3.89 2.29 10.49
N ARG A 118 3.60 1.84 11.72
CA ARG A 118 2.74 2.55 12.68
C ARG A 118 3.27 3.94 13.03
N GLN A 119 4.57 4.08 13.28
CA GLN A 119 5.19 5.38 13.54
C GLN A 119 5.15 6.26 12.29
N GLY A 120 5.43 5.69 11.11
CA GLY A 120 5.32 6.41 9.84
C GLY A 120 3.89 6.92 9.57
N PHE A 121 2.87 6.17 9.98
CA PHE A 121 1.48 6.59 9.88
C PHE A 121 1.17 7.76 10.81
N PHE A 122 1.58 7.71 12.08
CA PHE A 122 1.37 8.85 12.99
C PHE A 122 2.07 10.12 12.50
N GLU A 123 3.28 9.98 11.96
CA GLU A 123 4.01 11.13 11.39
C GLU A 123 3.32 11.69 10.14
N TRP A 124 2.81 10.80 9.28
CA TRP A 124 1.97 11.18 8.14
C TRP A 124 0.69 11.90 8.59
N GLN A 125 0.01 11.39 9.61
CA GLN A 125 -1.20 12.00 10.16
C GLN A 125 -0.92 13.36 10.77
N LYS A 126 0.17 13.52 11.52
CA LYS A 126 0.57 14.81 12.08
C LYS A 126 0.79 15.84 10.98
N LYS A 127 1.56 15.49 9.94
CA LYS A 127 1.76 16.35 8.76
C LYS A 127 0.45 16.68 8.03
N LEU A 128 -0.49 15.74 8.00
CA LEU A 128 -1.81 15.94 7.40
C LEU A 128 -2.69 16.87 8.26
N PHE A 129 -2.61 16.73 9.58
CA PHE A 129 -3.31 17.57 10.56
C PHE A 129 -2.85 19.03 10.48
N ASP A 130 -1.53 19.24 10.41
CA ASP A 130 -0.94 20.58 10.28
C ASP A 130 -1.39 21.30 9.00
N ARG A 131 -1.65 20.55 7.92
CA ARG A 131 -2.23 21.11 6.68
C ARG A 131 -3.73 21.34 6.76
N SER A 132 -4.46 20.37 7.32
CA SER A 132 -5.92 20.39 7.37
C SER A 132 -6.43 19.38 8.41
N PRO A 133 -7.03 19.85 9.51
CA PRO A 133 -7.56 18.97 10.56
C PRO A 133 -8.62 17.99 10.05
N SER A 134 -9.51 18.45 9.16
CA SER A 134 -10.59 17.62 8.59
C SER A 134 -10.07 16.41 7.83
N LEU A 135 -9.04 16.57 6.98
CA LEU A 135 -8.44 15.44 6.25
C LEU A 135 -7.72 14.48 7.19
N SER A 136 -7.13 14.97 8.28
CA SER A 136 -6.51 14.11 9.28
C SER A 136 -7.53 13.22 9.98
N TYR A 137 -8.67 13.77 10.41
CA TYR A 137 -9.74 12.97 11.01
C TYR A 137 -10.35 11.97 10.01
N ALA A 138 -10.57 12.37 8.76
CA ALA A 138 -11.00 11.46 7.71
C ALA A 138 -9.98 10.33 7.49
N GLY A 139 -8.69 10.66 7.51
CA GLY A 139 -7.60 9.68 7.48
C GLY A 139 -7.63 8.72 8.66
N MET A 140 -7.80 9.20 9.89
CA MET A 140 -7.93 8.34 11.08
C MET A 140 -9.08 7.34 10.92
N PHE A 141 -10.23 7.81 10.45
CA PHE A 141 -11.40 6.96 10.23
C PHE A 141 -11.14 5.90 9.15
N LEU A 142 -10.65 6.31 7.98
CA LEU A 142 -10.41 5.40 6.85
C LEU A 142 -9.31 4.36 7.15
N PHE A 143 -8.35 4.69 8.00
CA PHE A 143 -7.17 3.86 8.29
C PHE A 143 -7.20 3.17 9.65
N VAL A 144 -8.39 2.74 10.09
CA VAL A 144 -8.58 2.04 11.38
C VAL A 144 -7.74 0.76 11.53
N CYS A 145 -7.28 0.17 10.42
CA CYS A 145 -6.52 -1.08 10.38
C CYS A 145 -5.01 -0.91 10.65
N VAL A 146 -4.51 0.34 10.62
CA VAL A 146 -3.08 0.62 10.85
C VAL A 146 -2.60 0.22 12.26
N PRO A 147 -3.28 0.57 13.36
CA PRO A 147 -2.79 0.23 14.70
C PRO A 147 -2.93 -1.25 15.07
N LEU A 148 -3.59 -2.07 14.25
CA LEU A 148 -3.92 -3.46 14.60
C LEU A 148 -2.78 -4.44 14.32
N ILE A 149 -1.92 -4.18 13.33
CA ILE A 149 -0.94 -5.14 12.81
C ILE A 149 0.33 -4.39 12.37
N ASP A 150 1.51 -4.97 12.63
CA ASP A 150 2.77 -4.48 12.07
C ASP A 150 2.91 -4.91 10.60
N TRP A 151 2.59 -3.98 9.71
CA TRP A 151 2.62 -4.23 8.26
C TRP A 151 4.05 -4.21 7.73
N VAL A 152 4.44 -5.31 7.06
CA VAL A 152 5.77 -5.47 6.45
C VAL A 152 5.83 -4.88 5.04
N ASN A 153 4.70 -4.90 4.31
CA ASN A 153 4.61 -4.47 2.91
C ASN A 153 3.31 -3.66 2.68
N PRO A 154 3.30 -2.67 1.78
CA PRO A 154 2.09 -1.90 1.44
C PRO A 154 0.96 -2.75 0.83
N ILE A 155 1.25 -3.81 0.08
CA ILE A 155 0.21 -4.65 -0.57
C ILE A 155 -0.73 -5.32 0.44
N PRO A 156 -0.26 -6.12 1.43
CA PRO A 156 -1.17 -6.78 2.36
C PRO A 156 -1.99 -5.77 3.18
N PHE A 157 -1.42 -4.60 3.47
CA PHE A 157 -2.12 -3.52 4.13
C PHE A 157 -3.28 -2.97 3.28
N SER A 158 -3.01 -2.63 2.01
CA SER A 158 -4.04 -2.10 1.12
C SER A 158 -5.12 -3.12 0.83
N LEU A 159 -4.75 -4.39 0.65
CA LEU A 159 -5.70 -5.48 0.44
C LEU A 159 -6.63 -5.66 1.65
N THR A 160 -6.07 -5.75 2.86
CA THR A 160 -6.85 -5.97 4.08
C THR A 160 -7.75 -4.77 4.38
N SER A 161 -7.23 -3.55 4.25
CA SER A 161 -8.00 -2.33 4.49
C SER A 161 -9.17 -2.22 3.50
N SER A 162 -8.92 -2.47 2.21
CA SER A 162 -9.99 -2.48 1.19
C SER A 162 -11.03 -3.56 1.45
N ALA A 163 -10.59 -4.77 1.85
CA ALA A 163 -11.49 -5.86 2.14
C ALA A 163 -12.42 -5.52 3.31
N ILE A 164 -11.90 -4.94 4.40
CA ILE A 164 -12.71 -4.58 5.57
C ILE A 164 -13.80 -3.57 5.19
N TRP A 165 -13.44 -2.50 4.48
CA TRP A 165 -14.41 -1.50 4.03
C TRP A 165 -15.43 -2.07 3.03
N THR A 166 -14.99 -2.99 2.16
CA THR A 166 -15.88 -3.63 1.19
C THR A 166 -16.85 -4.60 1.86
N ILE A 167 -16.39 -5.36 2.86
CA ILE A 167 -17.25 -6.23 3.68
C ILE A 167 -18.29 -5.39 4.43
N LEU A 168 -17.87 -4.25 5.00
CA LEU A 168 -18.78 -3.32 5.65
C LEU A 168 -19.84 -2.79 4.66
N LEU A 169 -19.43 -2.42 3.45
CA LEU A 169 -20.35 -1.99 2.39
C LEU A 169 -21.34 -3.10 2.01
N ILE A 170 -20.86 -4.33 1.82
CA ILE A 170 -21.71 -5.49 1.52
C ILE A 170 -22.72 -5.70 2.65
N PHE A 171 -22.28 -5.65 3.91
CA PHE A 171 -23.16 -5.78 5.06
C PHE A 171 -24.26 -4.70 5.05
N LEU A 172 -23.91 -3.45 4.77
CA LEU A 172 -24.89 -2.36 4.69
C LEU A 172 -25.90 -2.57 3.55
N ILE A 173 -25.42 -2.88 2.33
CA ILE A 173 -26.27 -3.01 1.13
C ILE A 173 -27.13 -4.26 1.15
N LYS A 174 -26.58 -5.40 1.57
CA LYS A 174 -27.22 -6.71 1.43
C LYS A 174 -27.94 -7.19 2.67
N ILE A 175 -27.56 -6.70 3.85
CA ILE A 175 -28.12 -7.18 5.12
C ILE A 175 -28.91 -6.05 5.77
N LEU A 176 -28.29 -4.89 6.01
CA LEU A 176 -28.93 -3.82 6.77
C LEU A 176 -30.09 -3.16 6.03
N PHE A 177 -29.88 -2.65 4.81
CA PHE A 177 -30.96 -1.96 4.08
C PHE A 177 -32.19 -2.82 3.78
N PRO A 178 -32.07 -4.11 3.41
CA PRO A 178 -33.24 -4.96 3.20
C PRO A 178 -34.05 -5.30 4.47
N LEU A 179 -33.49 -5.05 5.66
CA LEU A 179 -34.18 -5.25 6.94
C LEU A 179 -35.08 -4.07 7.34
N PHE A 180 -34.94 -2.91 6.69
CA PHE A 180 -35.73 -1.69 6.91
C PHE A 180 -36.65 -1.41 5.71
#